data_AF-A0A6N4T9I5-F1
#
_entry.id   AF-A0A6N4T9I5-F1
#
_cell.length_a   1.000
_cell.length_b   1.000
_cell.length_c   1.000
_cell.angle_alpha   90.00
_cell.angle_beta   90.00
_cell.angle_gamma   90.00
#
_symmetry.space_group_name_H-M   'P 1'
#
loop_
_entity.id
_entity.type
_entity.pdbx_description
1 polymer ?
#
loop_
_entity_poly.entity_id
_entity_poly.type
_entity_poly.pdbx_seq_one_letter_code
_entity_poly.pdbx_strand_id
1 'polypeptide(L)'
;MSWINEVCGAGWLPLVEDVFDQLPADVQVEQVYQKYGSLRFDLIPRRCAFASYVKSIEERSLSMCEICGEPGTEKIVDSWVRTRCEIHS
;
A
#
# COMPACT_ATOMS: atom_id res chain seq x y z
N MET A 1 4.82 3.91 -12.78
CA MET A 1 4.80 3.43 -11.37
C MET A 1 6.17 3.39 -10.69
N SER A 2 7.28 3.77 -11.35
CA SER A 2 8.64 3.74 -10.76
C SER A 2 8.75 4.47 -9.41
N TRP A 3 8.09 5.61 -9.25
CA TRP A 3 8.13 6.38 -8.01
C TRP A 3 7.43 5.67 -6.84
N ILE A 4 6.40 4.86 -7.10
CA ILE A 4 5.66 4.11 -6.06
C ILE A 4 6.55 3.03 -5.45
N ASN A 5 7.35 2.37 -6.29
CA ASN A 5 8.33 1.39 -5.84
C ASN A 5 9.33 2.00 -4.83
N GLU A 6 9.79 3.22 -5.08
CA GLU A 6 10.76 3.89 -4.22
C GLU A 6 10.17 4.32 -2.87
N VAL A 7 8.89 4.73 -2.82
CA VAL A 7 8.25 5.25 -1.60
C VAL A 7 7.51 4.19 -0.78
N CYS A 8 7.00 3.14 -1.42
CA CYS A 8 6.17 2.10 -0.79
C CYS A 8 6.80 0.71 -0.83
N GLY A 9 7.67 0.43 -1.80
CA GLY A 9 8.31 -0.87 -2.00
C GLY A 9 7.65 -1.75 -3.08
N ALA A 10 8.47 -2.52 -3.78
CA ALA A 10 8.06 -3.32 -4.95
C ALA A 10 7.00 -4.37 -4.61
N GLY A 11 7.05 -4.92 -3.40
CA GLY A 11 6.16 -5.98 -2.96
C GLY A 11 4.70 -5.56 -2.96
N TRP A 12 4.42 -4.27 -2.77
CA TRP A 12 3.06 -3.73 -2.75
C TRP A 12 2.56 -3.24 -4.11
N LEU A 13 3.37 -3.27 -5.18
CA LEU A 13 2.94 -2.83 -6.51
C LEU A 13 1.66 -3.54 -7.02
N PRO A 14 1.48 -4.86 -6.82
CA PRO A 14 0.24 -5.52 -7.24
C PRO A 14 -1.02 -4.96 -6.53
N LEU A 15 -0.90 -4.56 -5.26
CA LEU A 15 -2.00 -3.92 -4.52
C LEU A 15 -2.32 -2.53 -5.07
N VAL A 16 -1.30 -1.82 -5.53
CA VAL A 16 -1.47 -0.51 -6.15
C VAL A 16 -2.14 -0.65 -7.52
N GLU A 17 -1.69 -1.62 -8.33
CA GLU A 17 -2.31 -1.97 -9.61
C GLU A 17 -3.79 -2.34 -9.43
N ASP A 18 -4.11 -3.19 -8.45
CA ASP A 18 -5.50 -3.56 -8.10
C ASP A 18 -6.39 -2.32 -7.87
N VAL A 19 -5.86 -1.29 -7.18
CA VAL A 19 -6.58 -0.03 -6.91
C VAL A 19 -6.77 0.81 -8.17
N PHE A 20 -5.74 0.93 -9.01
CA PHE A 20 -5.83 1.69 -10.27
C PHE A 20 -6.76 1.02 -11.29
N ASP A 21 -6.76 -0.31 -11.36
CA ASP A 21 -7.62 -1.08 -12.27
C ASP A 21 -9.11 -0.97 -11.89
N GLN A 22 -9.41 -0.76 -10.61
CA GLN A 22 -10.77 -0.60 -10.10
C GLN A 22 -11.17 0.87 -9.89
N LEU A 23 -10.32 1.82 -10.29
CA LEU A 23 -10.53 3.24 -10.04
C LEU A 23 -11.76 3.77 -10.80
N PRO A 24 -12.78 4.30 -10.11
CA PRO A 24 -13.94 4.91 -10.77
C PRO A 24 -13.53 6.14 -11.60
N ALA A 25 -14.20 6.37 -12.72
CA ALA A 25 -13.88 7.46 -13.65
C ALA A 25 -13.96 8.88 -13.04
N ASP A 26 -14.69 9.04 -11.94
CA ASP A 26 -14.89 10.30 -11.22
C ASP A 26 -14.11 10.39 -9.90
N VAL A 27 -13.15 9.49 -9.68
CA VAL A 27 -12.24 9.48 -8.53
C VAL A 27 -10.80 9.56 -9.02
N GLN A 28 -9.99 10.33 -8.33
CA GLN A 28 -8.56 10.45 -8.56
C GLN A 28 -7.79 9.99 -7.32
N VAL A 29 -6.67 9.31 -7.55
CA VAL A 29 -5.66 9.05 -6.52
C VAL A 29 -4.72 10.26 -6.51
N GLU A 30 -4.74 11.03 -5.42
CA GLU A 30 -3.87 12.18 -5.25
C GLU A 30 -2.47 11.75 -4.82
N GLN A 31 -2.38 10.81 -3.87
CA GLN A 31 -1.11 10.31 -3.34
C GLN A 31 -1.17 8.80 -3.07
N VAL A 32 -0.01 8.17 -3.20
CA VAL A 32 0.26 6.80 -2.75
C VAL A 32 1.50 6.87 -1.88
N TYR A 33 1.42 6.42 -0.63
CA TYR A 33 2.52 6.57 0.33
C TYR A 33 2.51 5.46 1.37
N GLN A 34 3.58 5.39 2.16
CA GLN A 34 3.70 4.49 3.30
C GLN A 34 3.44 5.25 4.60
N LYS A 35 2.67 4.64 5.50
CA LYS A 35 2.51 5.16 6.86
C LYS A 35 2.30 4.00 7.84
N TYR A 36 3.14 3.96 8.87
CA TYR A 36 3.11 2.95 9.94
C TYR A 36 3.08 1.51 9.39
N GLY A 37 4.01 1.17 8.49
CA GLY A 37 4.12 -0.18 7.93
C GLY A 37 3.03 -0.54 6.93
N SER A 38 2.22 0.42 6.47
CA SER A 38 1.08 0.14 5.60
C SER A 38 1.06 1.08 4.40
N LEU A 39 0.56 0.55 3.28
CA LEU A 39 0.22 1.31 2.09
C LEU A 39 -0.98 2.23 2.38
N ARG A 40 -0.95 3.44 1.84
CA ARG A 40 -2.00 4.45 1.97
C ARG A 40 -2.31 5.13 0.64
N PHE A 41 -3.57 5.50 0.49
CA PHE A 41 -4.06 6.26 -0.67
C PHE A 41 -4.87 7.47 -0.23
N ASP A 42 -4.54 8.64 -0.78
CA ASP A 42 -5.40 9.81 -0.68
C ASP A 42 -6.27 9.91 -1.94
N LEU A 43 -7.60 9.95 -1.76
CA LEU A 43 -8.60 9.89 -2.83
C LEU A 43 -9.43 11.17 -2.90
N ILE A 44 -9.66 11.67 -4.12
CA ILE A 44 -10.50 12.86 -4.34
C ILE A 44 -11.50 12.61 -5.49
N PRO A 45 -12.82 12.76 -5.26
CA PRO A 45 -13.47 12.89 -3.96
C PRO A 45 -13.44 11.54 -3.20
N ARG A 46 -13.41 11.60 -1.87
CA ARG A 46 -13.47 10.40 -1.04
C ARG A 46 -14.90 9.84 -1.00
N ARG A 47 -15.17 8.80 -1.80
CA ARG A 47 -16.48 8.10 -1.84
C ARG A 47 -16.49 6.89 -0.92
N CYS A 48 -17.55 6.71 -0.14
CA CYS A 48 -17.61 5.65 0.88
C CYS A 48 -17.41 4.23 0.33
N ALA A 49 -17.98 3.89 -0.83
CA ALA A 49 -17.89 2.54 -1.39
C ALA A 49 -16.46 2.19 -1.86
N PHE A 50 -15.86 3.03 -2.71
CA PHE A 50 -14.49 2.81 -3.20
C PHE A 50 -13.46 3.00 -2.08
N ALA A 51 -13.67 3.96 -1.16
CA ALA A 51 -12.80 4.10 0.01
C ALA A 51 -12.81 2.88 0.92
N SER A 52 -13.93 2.13 0.99
CA SER A 52 -13.98 0.86 1.75
C SER A 52 -13.16 -0.23 1.07
N TYR A 53 -13.23 -0.32 -0.27
CA TYR A 53 -12.39 -1.22 -1.04
C TYR A 53 -10.90 -0.87 -0.86
N VAL A 54 -10.51 0.39 -1.03
CA VAL A 54 -9.14 0.84 -0.82
C VAL A 54 -8.66 0.54 0.60
N LYS A 55 -9.49 0.77 1.63
CA LYS A 55 -9.16 0.42 3.02
C LYS A 55 -8.84 -1.07 3.20
N SER A 56 -9.54 -1.96 2.49
CA SER A 56 -9.23 -3.40 2.54
C SER A 56 -7.87 -3.73 1.92
N ILE A 57 -7.46 -3.00 0.88
CA ILE A 57 -6.15 -3.12 0.26
C ILE A 57 -5.05 -2.58 1.19
N GLU A 58 -5.29 -1.44 1.82
CA GLU A 58 -4.42 -0.88 2.85
C GLU A 58 -4.23 -1.87 4.02
N GLU A 59 -5.31 -2.50 4.50
CA GLU A 59 -5.25 -3.54 5.54
C GLU A 59 -4.46 -4.78 5.08
N ARG A 60 -4.64 -5.21 3.83
CA ARG A 60 -3.88 -6.33 3.25
C ARG A 60 -2.38 -6.04 3.16
N SER A 61 -1.98 -4.79 2.98
CA SER A 61 -0.55 -4.44 2.95
C SER A 61 0.18 -4.72 4.29
N LEU A 62 -0.54 -4.73 5.41
CA LEU A 62 0.03 -5.02 6.76
C LEU A 62 0.41 -6.48 6.97
N SER A 63 0.00 -7.39 6.08
CA SER A 63 0.36 -8.81 6.13
C SER A 63 1.30 -9.20 4.99
N MET A 64 1.83 -8.23 4.24
CA MET A 64 2.59 -8.44 3.03
C MET A 64 3.90 -7.66 3.05
N CYS A 65 5.01 -8.30 2.74
CA CYS A 65 6.32 -7.68 2.74
C CYS A 65 6.39 -6.56 1.69
N GLU A 66 6.74 -5.35 2.13
CA GLU A 66 6.86 -4.17 1.27
C GLU A 66 7.92 -4.35 0.16
N ILE A 67 8.91 -5.24 0.35
CA ILE A 67 9.99 -5.46 -0.62
C ILE A 67 9.65 -6.54 -1.66
N CYS A 68 9.17 -7.72 -1.23
CA CYS A 68 9.01 -8.87 -2.13
C CYS A 68 7.58 -9.39 -2.30
N GLY A 69 6.61 -8.91 -1.51
CA GLY A 69 5.21 -9.34 -1.61
C GLY A 69 4.88 -10.65 -0.88
N GLU A 70 5.87 -11.33 -0.31
CA GLU A 70 5.66 -12.53 0.53
C GLU A 70 4.98 -12.18 1.87
N PRO A 71 4.39 -13.14 2.60
CA PRO A 71 3.83 -12.89 3.92
C PRO A 71 4.82 -12.17 4.86
N GLY A 72 4.37 -11.03 5.39
CA GLY A 72 5.15 -10.14 6.22
C GLY A 72 4.46 -9.83 7.55
N THR A 73 5.24 -9.35 8.50
CA THR A 73 4.74 -8.86 9.79
C THR A 73 5.31 -7.48 10.07
N GLU A 74 4.70 -6.77 11.01
CA GLU A 74 5.20 -5.48 11.48
C GLU A 74 6.61 -5.66 12.09
N LYS A 75 7.55 -4.86 11.62
CA LYS A 75 8.93 -4.78 12.09
C LYS A 75 9.31 -3.32 12.26
N ILE A 76 10.20 -3.04 13.21
CA ILE A 76 10.82 -1.73 13.36
C ILE A 76 12.22 -1.81 12.75
N VAL A 77 12.43 -1.05 11.67
CA VAL A 77 13.69 -1.00 10.92
C VAL A 77 14.14 0.44 10.83
N ASP A 78 15.33 0.75 11.33
CA ASP A 78 15.88 2.11 11.36
C ASP A 78 14.94 3.14 12.02
N SER A 79 14.23 2.71 13.08
CA SER A 79 13.20 3.50 13.79
C SER A 79 11.90 3.77 12.99
N TRP A 80 11.71 3.12 11.84
CA TRP A 80 10.48 3.17 11.06
C TRP A 80 9.69 1.87 11.18
N VAL A 81 8.38 1.99 11.34
CA VAL A 81 7.46 0.85 11.27
C VAL A 81 7.30 0.43 9.82
N ARG A 82 7.56 -0.85 9.54
CA ARG A 82 7.60 -1.46 8.20
C ARG A 82 6.90 -2.82 8.25
N THR A 83 6.32 -3.29 7.15
CA THR A 83 5.83 -4.67 7.07
C THR A 83 6.78 -5.49 6.19
N ARG A 84 7.46 -6.46 6.78
CA ARG A 84 8.50 -7.25 6.09
C ARG A 84 8.45 -8.72 6.48
N CYS A 85 8.88 -9.58 5.56
CA CYS A 85 9.13 -11.00 5.84
C CYS A 85 10.47 -11.16 6.57
N GLU A 86 10.69 -12.32 7.19
CA GLU A 86 11.92 -12.59 7.95
C GLU A 86 13.22 -12.40 7.14
N ILE A 87 13.20 -12.71 5.84
CA ILE A 87 14.35 -12.55 4.93
C ILE A 87 14.76 -11.08 4.76
N HIS A 88 13.81 -10.15 4.86
CA HIS A 88 14.00 -8.73 4.59
C HIS A 88 13.87 -7.87 5.86
N SER A 89 14.02 -8.48 7.04
CA SER A 89 13.89 -7.82 8.35
C SER A 89 14.65 -6.50 8.41
#